data_AF-A0A1Z1WNM8-F1
#
_entry.id   AF-A0A1Z1WNM8-F1
#
_cell.length_a   1.000
_cell.length_b   1.000
_cell.length_c   1.000
_cell.angle_alpha   90.00
_cell.angle_beta   90.00
_cell.angle_gamma   90.00
#
_symmetry.space_group_name_H-M   'P 1'
#
loop_
_entity.id
_entity.type
_entity.pdbx_description
1 polymer ?
#
loop_
_entity_poly.entity_id
_entity_poly.type
_entity_poly.pdbx_seq_one_letter_code
_entity_poly.pdbx_strand_id
1 'polypeptide(L)'
;MAVSAAALTLGTGLAAAPASAVPADKAQVLSRWTQTDAGSYNAFVSARNNQGAWSAYRFNWSTDYCSSSPDNPFGFPFQTACARHDFGYRNYKEMGAFNANKARVDSAFYAT
;
A
#
# COMPACT_ATOMS: atom_id res chain seq x y z
N MET A 1 -57.63 29.03 -25.59
CA MET A 1 -56.16 28.90 -25.50
C MET A 1 -55.82 28.36 -24.11
N ALA A 2 -55.30 27.14 -24.00
CA ALA A 2 -54.64 26.65 -22.80
C ALA A 2 -53.47 25.78 -23.29
N VAL A 3 -52.25 26.24 -22.99
CA VAL A 3 -51.00 25.60 -23.41
C VAL A 3 -50.58 24.66 -22.28
N SER A 4 -50.59 23.36 -22.54
CA SER A 4 -50.09 22.35 -21.60
C SER A 4 -48.56 22.38 -21.59
N ALA A 5 -47.97 22.69 -20.44
CA ALA A 5 -46.52 22.66 -20.23
C ALA A 5 -46.06 21.21 -19.97
N ALA A 6 -45.20 20.68 -20.83
CA ALA A 6 -44.49 19.43 -20.59
C ALA A 6 -43.26 19.70 -19.70
N ALA A 7 -43.22 19.11 -18.51
CA ALA A 7 -42.08 19.17 -17.61
C ALA A 7 -41.01 18.17 -18.06
N LEU A 8 -39.81 18.67 -18.39
CA LEU A 8 -38.66 17.89 -18.81
C LEU A 8 -37.78 17.58 -17.58
N THR A 9 -37.81 16.34 -17.09
CA THR A 9 -36.91 15.88 -16.02
C THR A 9 -35.53 15.57 -16.56
N LEU A 10 -34.52 16.38 -16.24
CA LEU A 10 -33.12 16.07 -16.52
C LEU A 10 -32.60 15.01 -15.54
N GLY A 11 -32.46 13.77 -15.99
CA GLY A 11 -31.73 12.74 -15.27
C GLY A 11 -30.23 12.95 -15.41
N THR A 12 -29.55 13.40 -14.35
CA THR A 12 -28.08 13.42 -14.28
C THR A 12 -27.57 12.00 -14.02
N GLY A 13 -27.14 11.30 -15.07
CA GLY A 13 -26.41 10.04 -14.95
C GLY A 13 -24.97 10.29 -14.51
N LEU A 14 -24.60 9.86 -13.30
CA LEU A 14 -23.19 9.74 -12.90
C LEU A 14 -22.57 8.57 -13.66
N ALA A 15 -21.74 8.87 -14.67
CA ALA A 15 -20.92 7.85 -15.30
C ALA A 15 -19.84 7.37 -14.32
N ALA A 16 -19.97 6.13 -13.83
CA ALA A 16 -18.91 5.48 -13.08
C ALA A 16 -17.72 5.25 -14.01
N ALA A 17 -16.56 5.84 -13.71
CA ALA A 17 -15.33 5.57 -14.44
C ALA A 17 -14.96 4.07 -14.32
N PRO A 18 -14.44 3.44 -15.39
CA PRO A 18 -14.05 2.03 -15.33
C PRO A 18 -12.95 1.84 -14.29
N ALA A 19 -13.07 0.79 -13.47
CA ALA A 19 -12.04 0.44 -12.50
C ALA A 19 -10.73 0.10 -13.23
N SER A 20 -9.70 0.92 -13.06
CA SER A 20 -8.39 0.64 -13.63
C SER A 20 -7.85 -0.67 -13.04
N ALA A 21 -7.37 -1.56 -13.92
CA ALA A 21 -6.73 -2.79 -13.53
C ALA A 21 -5.45 -2.51 -12.71
N VAL A 22 -5.16 -3.38 -11.75
CA VAL A 22 -3.91 -3.32 -11.00
C VAL A 22 -2.74 -3.61 -11.97
N PRO A 23 -1.65 -2.82 -11.95
CA PRO A 23 -0.48 -3.07 -12.78
C PRO A 23 0.06 -4.49 -12.64
N ALA A 24 0.42 -5.11 -13.76
CA ALA A 24 0.88 -6.50 -13.81
C ALA A 24 2.21 -6.73 -13.07
N ASP A 25 3.01 -5.68 -12.89
CA ASP A 25 4.30 -5.69 -12.20
C ASP A 25 4.18 -5.49 -10.68
N LYS A 26 2.97 -5.47 -10.10
CA LYS A 26 2.74 -5.28 -8.65
C LYS A 26 3.62 -6.19 -7.78
N ALA A 27 3.75 -7.46 -8.14
CA ALA A 27 4.58 -8.43 -7.41
C ALA A 27 6.07 -8.05 -7.44
N GLN A 28 6.56 -7.56 -8.58
CA GLN A 28 7.94 -7.14 -8.73
C GLN A 28 8.21 -5.87 -7.93
N VAL A 29 7.31 -4.90 -7.95
CA VAL A 29 7.41 -3.67 -7.14
C VAL A 29 7.41 -3.99 -5.64
N LEU A 30 6.50 -4.85 -5.18
CA LEU A 30 6.48 -5.31 -3.79
C LEU A 30 7.81 -5.97 -3.39
N SER A 31 8.34 -6.84 -4.27
CA SER A 31 9.64 -7.48 -4.04
C SER A 31 10.78 -6.47 -3.94
N ARG A 32 10.83 -5.47 -4.83
CA ARG A 32 11.87 -4.42 -4.82
C ARG A 32 11.93 -3.62 -3.51
N TRP A 33 10.81 -3.45 -2.81
CA TRP A 33 10.74 -2.72 -1.54
C TRP A 33 10.92 -3.59 -0.30
N THR A 34 11.07 -4.90 -0.48
CA THR A 34 11.17 -5.90 0.60
C THR A 34 12.45 -6.73 0.51
N GLN A 35 13.50 -6.19 -0.11
CA GLN A 35 14.86 -6.75 -0.02
C GLN A 35 15.62 -6.21 1.20
N THR A 36 16.69 -6.91 1.57
CA THR A 36 17.52 -6.64 2.75
C THR A 36 18.53 -5.51 2.57
N ASP A 37 18.77 -5.04 1.35
CA ASP A 37 19.73 -3.97 1.07
C ASP A 37 19.16 -2.56 1.32
N ALA A 38 20.07 -1.60 1.47
CA ALA A 38 19.73 -0.19 1.70
C ALA A 38 19.00 0.47 0.51
N GLY A 39 19.22 0.01 -0.72
CA GLY A 39 18.53 0.51 -1.91
C GLY A 39 17.03 0.21 -1.84
N SER A 40 16.68 -1.02 -1.48
CA SER A 40 15.30 -1.44 -1.20
C SER A 40 14.65 -0.63 -0.08
N TYR A 41 15.37 -0.37 1.01
CA TYR A 41 14.87 0.48 2.10
C TYR A 41 14.56 1.91 1.63
N ASN A 42 15.52 2.54 0.95
CA ASN A 42 15.35 3.91 0.44
C ASN A 42 14.21 3.99 -0.59
N ALA A 43 14.06 2.98 -1.45
CA ALA A 43 12.96 2.91 -2.41
C ALA A 43 11.60 2.79 -1.71
N PHE A 44 11.49 1.96 -0.67
CA PHE A 44 10.29 1.88 0.16
C PHE A 44 9.95 3.21 0.82
N VAL A 45 10.93 3.87 1.45
CA VAL A 45 10.74 5.16 2.12
C VAL A 45 10.26 6.22 1.13
N SER A 46 10.89 6.30 -0.05
CA SER A 46 10.44 7.21 -1.11
C SER A 46 9.01 6.92 -1.56
N ALA A 47 8.62 5.64 -1.70
CA ALA A 47 7.27 5.27 -2.09
C ALA A 47 6.25 5.58 -0.99
N ARG A 48 6.58 5.30 0.27
CA ARG A 48 5.74 5.60 1.44
C ARG A 48 5.48 7.09 1.62
N ASN A 49 6.45 7.94 1.27
CA ASN A 49 6.29 9.40 1.32
C ASN A 49 5.44 9.95 0.16
N ASN A 50 5.15 9.13 -0.86
CA ASN A 50 4.36 9.52 -2.03
C ASN A 50 3.36 8.42 -2.44
N GLN A 51 2.56 7.94 -1.50
CA GLN A 51 1.63 6.81 -1.73
C GLN A 51 0.62 7.08 -2.85
N GLY A 52 0.23 8.34 -3.06
CA GLY A 52 -0.69 8.74 -4.13
C GLY A 52 -0.20 8.34 -5.52
N ALA A 53 1.12 8.45 -5.77
CA ALA A 53 1.74 8.03 -7.03
C ALA A 53 1.65 6.51 -7.26
N TRP A 54 1.42 5.72 -6.21
CA TRP A 54 1.31 4.26 -6.24
C TRP A 54 -0.13 3.75 -6.08
N SER A 55 -1.12 4.65 -6.12
CA SER A 55 -2.54 4.31 -5.89
C SER A 55 -3.07 3.22 -6.84
N ALA A 56 -2.61 3.21 -8.10
CA ALA A 56 -2.97 2.18 -9.08
C ALA A 56 -2.59 0.75 -8.64
N TYR A 57 -1.52 0.61 -7.83
CA TYR A 57 -1.06 -0.69 -7.32
C TYR A 57 -1.93 -1.23 -6.20
N ARG A 58 -2.77 -0.39 -5.57
CA ARG A 58 -3.64 -0.79 -4.44
C ARG A 58 -2.84 -1.55 -3.38
N PHE A 59 -1.67 -1.04 -3.01
CA PHE A 59 -0.91 -1.60 -1.90
C PHE A 59 -1.60 -1.27 -0.58
N ASN A 60 -1.54 -2.21 0.36
CA ASN A 60 -1.95 -1.97 1.73
C ASN A 60 -0.84 -1.21 2.47
N TRP A 61 -1.08 0.07 2.75
CA TRP A 61 -0.15 0.96 3.47
C TRP A 61 -0.40 1.04 4.97
N SER A 62 -1.43 0.34 5.47
CA SER A 62 -1.76 0.36 6.90
C SER A 62 -0.63 -0.22 7.74
N THR A 63 -0.39 0.38 8.90
CA THR A 63 0.62 -0.04 9.85
C THR A 63 0.17 0.35 11.25
N ASP A 64 0.50 -0.48 12.21
CA ASP A 64 0.39 -0.19 13.65
C ASP A 64 1.77 0.10 14.26
N TYR A 65 2.76 0.33 13.39
CA TYR A 65 4.15 0.59 13.74
C TYR A 65 4.69 -0.51 14.65
N CYS A 66 5.41 -0.14 15.71
CA CYS A 66 6.06 -1.10 16.59
C CYS A 66 5.14 -1.51 17.78
N SER A 67 3.82 -1.47 17.61
CA SER A 67 2.81 -1.73 18.66
C SER A 67 2.98 -3.08 19.38
N SER A 68 3.40 -4.10 18.64
CA SER A 68 3.61 -5.47 19.11
C SER A 68 5.09 -5.81 19.30
N SER A 69 5.97 -4.80 19.18
CA SER A 69 7.40 -4.95 19.44
C SER A 69 7.71 -4.84 20.93
N PRO A 70 8.86 -5.37 21.39
CA PRO A 70 9.34 -5.14 22.75
C PRO A 70 9.46 -3.65 23.09
N ASP A 71 9.48 -3.35 24.40
CA ASP A 71 9.70 -1.99 24.89
C ASP A 71 10.96 -1.36 24.28
N ASN A 72 10.87 -0.08 23.94
CA ASN A 72 11.96 0.71 23.40
C ASN A 72 12.38 1.80 24.41
N PRO A 73 12.98 1.43 25.56
CA PRO A 73 13.24 2.35 26.66
C PRO A 73 14.24 3.47 26.31
N PHE A 74 15.05 3.27 25.27
CA PHE A 74 16.03 4.26 24.79
C PHE A 74 15.51 5.11 23.62
N GLY A 75 14.29 4.87 23.14
CA GLY A 75 13.64 5.70 22.13
C GLY A 75 14.27 5.63 20.74
N PHE A 76 14.83 4.47 20.35
CA PHE A 76 15.40 4.30 19.01
C PHE A 76 14.33 4.48 17.91
N PRO A 77 14.67 5.08 16.75
CA PRO A 77 13.69 5.47 15.74
C PRO A 77 13.26 4.32 14.80
N PHE A 78 12.75 3.22 15.34
CA PHE A 78 12.40 2.02 14.55
C PHE A 78 11.08 2.08 13.77
N GLN A 79 10.32 3.18 13.87
CA GLN A 79 8.98 3.27 13.27
C GLN A 79 8.97 2.96 11.76
N THR A 80 9.95 3.45 11.01
CA THR A 80 10.04 3.21 9.57
C THR A 80 10.33 1.75 9.24
N ALA A 81 11.20 1.10 10.02
CA ALA A 81 11.49 -0.33 9.89
C ALA A 81 10.23 -1.17 10.18
N CYS A 82 9.52 -0.89 11.28
CA CYS A 82 8.25 -1.55 11.61
C CYS A 82 7.20 -1.35 10.51
N ALA A 83 7.06 -0.13 10.00
CA ALA A 83 6.13 0.16 8.92
C ALA A 83 6.46 -0.57 7.60
N ARG A 84 7.75 -0.77 7.30
CA ARG A 84 8.19 -1.57 6.14
C ARG A 84 7.89 -3.06 6.33
N HIS A 85 8.08 -3.56 7.54
CA HIS A 85 7.77 -4.95 7.90
C HIS A 85 6.27 -5.23 7.76
N ASP A 86 5.43 -4.36 8.34
CA ASP A 86 3.97 -4.41 8.21
C ASP A 86 3.53 -4.39 6.75
N PHE A 87 4.10 -3.47 5.97
CA PHE A 87 3.82 -3.36 4.55
C PHE A 87 4.09 -4.69 3.83
N GLY A 88 5.26 -5.28 4.05
CA GLY A 88 5.60 -6.59 3.47
C GLY A 88 4.62 -7.67 3.91
N TYR A 89 4.35 -7.78 5.21
CA TYR A 89 3.46 -8.79 5.77
C TYR A 89 2.05 -8.72 5.19
N ARG A 90 1.45 -7.53 5.20
CA ARG A 90 0.06 -7.33 4.76
C ARG A 90 -0.09 -7.60 3.27
N ASN A 91 0.79 -7.05 2.44
CA ASN A 91 0.70 -7.22 0.98
C ASN A 91 1.02 -8.65 0.53
N TYR A 92 2.01 -9.33 1.11
CA TYR A 92 2.26 -10.73 0.76
C TYR A 92 1.14 -11.66 1.23
N LYS A 93 0.46 -11.36 2.35
CA LYS A 93 -0.75 -12.09 2.79
C LYS A 93 -1.90 -11.91 1.82
N GLU A 94 -2.20 -10.68 1.42
CA GLU A 94 -3.26 -10.38 0.43
C GLU A 94 -3.01 -11.02 -0.93
N MET A 95 -1.75 -11.20 -1.31
CA MET A 95 -1.36 -11.88 -2.56
C MET A 95 -1.24 -13.41 -2.44
N GLY A 96 -1.52 -14.00 -1.27
CA GLY A 96 -1.38 -15.44 -1.05
C GLY A 96 0.06 -15.96 -1.12
N ALA A 97 1.06 -15.09 -0.99
CA ALA A 97 2.49 -15.40 -1.15
C ALA A 97 3.29 -15.24 0.15
N PHE A 98 2.61 -15.14 1.30
CA PHE A 98 3.24 -14.83 2.59
C PHE A 98 4.32 -15.85 3.01
N ASN A 99 4.00 -17.14 3.00
CA ASN A 99 4.90 -18.17 3.53
C ASN A 99 6.25 -18.20 2.79
N ALA A 100 6.23 -18.01 1.47
CA ALA A 100 7.45 -17.99 0.65
C ALA A 100 8.33 -16.75 0.86
N ASN A 101 7.77 -15.66 1.40
CA ASN A 101 8.45 -14.36 1.49
C ASN A 101 8.72 -13.92 2.93
N LYS A 102 8.05 -14.52 3.93
CA LYS A 102 8.13 -14.14 5.34
C LYS A 102 9.58 -14.02 5.84
N ALA A 103 10.40 -15.04 5.59
CA ALA A 103 11.79 -15.06 6.05
C ALA A 103 12.60 -13.86 5.51
N ARG A 104 12.41 -13.51 4.22
CA ARG A 104 13.09 -12.34 3.64
C ARG A 104 12.60 -11.03 4.25
N VAL A 105 11.30 -10.89 4.47
CA VAL A 105 10.73 -9.67 5.08
C VAL A 105 11.20 -9.50 6.53
N ASP A 106 11.31 -10.59 7.29
CA ASP A 106 11.87 -10.57 8.65
C ASP A 106 13.36 -10.19 8.63
N SER A 107 14.16 -10.79 7.75
CA SER A 107 15.57 -10.40 7.60
C SER A 107 15.73 -8.94 7.17
N ALA A 108 14.81 -8.44 6.33
CA ALA A 108 14.82 -7.05 5.90
C ALA A 108 14.49 -6.09 7.05
N PHE A 109 13.64 -6.49 8.01
CA PHE A 109 13.38 -5.70 9.22
C PHE A 109 14.60 -5.62 10.14
N TYR A 110 15.37 -6.71 10.25
CA TYR A 110 16.60 -6.71 11.04
C TYR A 110 17.75 -5.91 10.41
N ALA A 111 17.77 -5.79 9.08
CA ALA A 111 18.85 -5.15 8.32
C ALA A 111 18.68 -3.62 8.13
N THR A 112 17.70 -3.00 8.76
CA THR A 112 17.36 -1.56 8.59
C THR A 112 17.58 -0.72 9.82
#